data_AF-A0A381VGB3-F1
#
_entry.id   AF-A0A381VGB3-F1
#
_cell.length_a   1.000
_cell.length_b   1.000
_cell.length_c   1.000
_cell.angle_alpha   90.00
_cell.angle_beta   90.00
_cell.angle_gamma   90.00
#
_symmetry.space_group_name_H-M   'P 1'
#
loop_
_entity.id
_entity.type
_entity.pdbx_description
1 polymer ?
#
loop_
_entity_poly.entity_id
_entity_poly.type
_entity_poly.pdbx_seq_one_letter_code
_entity_poly.pdbx_strand_id
1 'polypeptide(L)'
;MANNSKHANAVNYEISEMRDRWEKYLLFTVLERGKEIISFAGIYPFNEKLVRVADRFFTFDIARQKEMTRHIIKSLRPAVDYIIPYHTEWAKKRGYDCFYSIQELKKRDSLIRIINLLDKSLGYSILPNLYATCDPRHPLCWQNIAATTKDVDLPKKPILRGRKELPFMAKMPEPYVFDIHQINKELTENSAVIEGIKDYIAKKCDPKAADEHALSGTPQKAVQLAGDLGDHPDTYSSYEEGTYSWYPISVYDPKNKTEFDSYKMLKKEPEFDERRYTKILKWAKGTYIEEVLNTFKGQVTRVHMRRMLPDGYLNYHMDYDTKYSVRFHIPLKTNYNCYFKFKRREDGLEETIHIPADGSCYFFNQGIYHSAFNKGKTERDHLILSVHGQDDIVDL
;
A
#
# COMPACT_ATOMS: atom_id res chain seq x y z
N MET A 1 11.58 8.84 -38.12
CA MET A 1 11.62 10.21 -37.53
C MET A 1 11.58 10.16 -36.01
N ALA A 2 10.56 9.54 -35.40
CA ALA A 2 10.47 9.43 -33.94
C ALA A 2 11.55 8.53 -33.32
N ASN A 3 11.93 7.42 -33.98
CA ASN A 3 13.03 6.53 -33.57
C ASN A 3 14.41 7.21 -33.54
N ASN A 4 14.62 8.24 -34.35
CA ASN A 4 15.86 9.02 -34.38
C ASN A 4 15.90 10.14 -33.33
N SER A 5 14.88 10.26 -32.46
CA SER A 5 14.84 11.28 -31.40
C SER A 5 15.77 10.90 -30.24
N LYS A 6 16.35 11.90 -29.55
CA LYS A 6 17.14 11.70 -28.33
C LYS A 6 16.28 11.36 -27.09
N HIS A 7 14.98 11.13 -27.27
CA HIS A 7 14.06 10.84 -26.18
C HIS A 7 14.26 9.41 -25.65
N ALA A 8 14.18 9.20 -24.33
CA ALA A 8 14.36 7.88 -23.71
C ALA A 8 13.42 6.79 -24.27
N ASN A 9 12.25 7.20 -24.78
CA ASN A 9 11.27 6.31 -25.39
C ASN A 9 11.42 6.16 -26.91
N ALA A 10 12.49 6.64 -27.55
CA ALA A 10 12.66 6.56 -29.00
C ALA A 10 12.60 5.11 -29.53
N VAL A 11 13.12 4.16 -28.74
CA VAL A 11 13.10 2.72 -29.04
C VAL A 11 11.67 2.18 -29.26
N ASN A 12 10.66 2.75 -28.58
CA ASN A 12 9.26 2.37 -28.75
C ASN A 12 8.71 2.65 -30.17
N TYR A 13 9.45 3.42 -30.96
CA TYR A 13 9.10 3.83 -32.31
C TYR A 13 10.00 3.20 -33.37
N GLU A 14 10.83 2.22 -32.98
CA GLU A 14 11.52 1.40 -33.97
C GLU A 14 10.52 0.72 -34.91
N ILE A 15 10.93 0.56 -36.17
CA ILE A 15 10.03 0.06 -37.22
C ILE A 15 9.52 -1.34 -36.85
N SER A 16 10.37 -2.20 -36.30
CA SER A 16 9.97 -3.53 -35.82
C SER A 16 8.87 -3.46 -34.75
N GLU A 17 9.05 -2.60 -33.74
CA GLU A 17 8.12 -2.42 -32.61
C GLU A 17 6.76 -1.81 -33.02
N MET A 18 6.75 -1.04 -34.10
CA MET A 18 5.53 -0.46 -34.66
C MET A 18 4.82 -1.42 -35.62
N ARG A 19 5.56 -2.24 -36.37
CA ARG A 19 5.00 -3.23 -37.32
C ARG A 19 4.05 -4.21 -36.66
N ASP A 20 4.36 -4.68 -35.47
CA ASP A 20 3.52 -5.64 -34.74
C ASP A 20 2.12 -5.10 -34.38
N ARG A 21 1.92 -3.78 -34.49
CA ARG A 21 0.71 -3.07 -34.10
C ARG A 21 0.05 -2.30 -35.24
N TRP A 22 0.73 -2.10 -36.38
CA TRP A 22 0.24 -1.22 -37.46
C TRP A 22 -1.14 -1.61 -37.96
N GLU A 23 -1.31 -2.88 -38.34
CA GLU A 23 -2.57 -3.42 -38.85
C GLU A 23 -3.68 -3.51 -37.79
N LYS A 24 -3.34 -3.31 -36.50
CA LYS A 24 -4.29 -3.38 -35.39
C LYS A 24 -4.85 -2.02 -35.01
N TYR A 25 -4.26 -0.91 -35.48
CA TYR A 25 -4.80 0.41 -35.18
C TYR A 25 -6.12 0.65 -35.91
N LEU A 26 -7.14 1.08 -35.18
CA LEU A 26 -8.41 1.48 -35.77
C LEU A 26 -8.32 2.85 -36.45
N LEU A 27 -7.42 3.70 -35.96
CA LEU A 27 -7.11 5.01 -36.50
C LEU A 27 -5.68 5.37 -36.12
N PHE A 28 -4.95 6.01 -37.03
CA PHE A 28 -3.66 6.64 -36.73
C PHE A 28 -3.71 8.11 -37.16
N THR A 29 -3.54 9.00 -36.20
CA THR A 29 -3.72 10.44 -36.38
C THR A 29 -2.36 11.12 -36.38
N VAL A 30 -2.16 12.02 -37.35
CA VAL A 30 -1.02 12.92 -37.43
C VAL A 30 -1.54 14.35 -37.23
N LEU A 31 -0.89 15.10 -36.35
CA LEU A 31 -1.18 16.51 -36.10
C LEU A 31 -0.11 17.36 -36.79
N GLU A 32 -0.57 18.29 -37.61
CA GLU A 32 0.27 19.20 -38.39
C GLU A 32 0.03 20.65 -37.99
N ARG A 33 1.10 21.46 -38.05
CA ARG A 33 1.03 22.92 -37.96
C ARG A 33 1.60 23.50 -39.26
N GLY A 34 0.71 23.99 -40.12
CA GLY A 34 1.11 24.37 -41.48
C GLY A 34 1.47 23.12 -42.29
N LYS A 35 2.76 22.95 -42.63
CA LYS A 35 3.28 21.77 -43.35
C LYS A 35 4.18 20.87 -42.47
N GLU A 36 4.31 21.21 -41.19
CA GLU A 36 5.20 20.49 -40.28
C GLU A 36 4.40 19.54 -39.39
N ILE A 37 4.83 18.27 -39.33
CA ILE A 37 4.28 17.29 -38.41
C ILE A 37 4.80 17.59 -37.00
N ILE A 38 3.88 17.78 -36.06
CA ILE A 38 4.21 18.15 -34.68
C ILE A 38 3.89 17.05 -33.66
N SER A 39 2.94 16.17 -33.95
CA SER A 39 2.59 15.06 -33.07
C SER A 39 1.87 13.95 -33.84
N PHE A 40 1.84 12.73 -33.29
CA PHE A 40 0.99 11.65 -33.77
C PHE A 40 0.57 10.73 -32.63
N ALA A 41 -0.49 9.96 -32.85
CA ALA A 41 -0.90 8.85 -31.98
C ALA A 41 -1.89 7.92 -32.70
N GLY A 42 -2.12 6.72 -32.15
CA GLY A 42 -3.14 5.78 -32.61
C GLY A 42 -4.34 5.63 -31.67
N ILE A 43 -5.41 5.02 -32.19
CA ILE A 43 -6.49 4.39 -31.43
C ILE A 43 -6.27 2.88 -31.52
N TYR A 44 -6.01 2.25 -30.39
CA TYR A 44 -5.69 0.83 -30.33
C TYR A 44 -6.80 0.04 -29.62
N PRO A 45 -7.35 -1.02 -30.24
CA PRO A 45 -8.41 -1.83 -29.65
C PRO A 45 -7.83 -2.77 -28.58
N PHE A 46 -8.52 -2.86 -27.45
CA PHE A 46 -8.23 -3.83 -26.39
C PHE A 46 -9.22 -4.98 -26.38
N ASN A 47 -10.49 -4.68 -26.65
CA ASN A 47 -11.54 -5.65 -26.89
C ASN A 47 -12.61 -5.02 -27.83
N GLU A 48 -13.73 -5.70 -28.03
CA GLU A 48 -14.80 -5.24 -28.93
C GLU A 48 -15.45 -3.91 -28.54
N LYS A 49 -15.34 -3.49 -27.27
CA LYS A 49 -15.98 -2.28 -26.73
C LYS A 49 -15.01 -1.26 -26.14
N LEU A 50 -13.74 -1.61 -25.96
CA LEU A 50 -12.76 -0.78 -25.27
C LEU A 50 -11.56 -0.46 -26.17
N VAL A 51 -11.26 0.83 -26.29
CA VAL A 51 -10.09 1.31 -27.02
C VAL A 51 -9.20 2.18 -26.14
N ARG A 52 -7.89 2.06 -26.36
CA ARG A 52 -6.91 3.01 -25.85
C ARG A 52 -6.77 4.17 -26.84
N VAL A 53 -7.06 5.38 -26.37
CA VAL A 53 -6.81 6.62 -27.11
C VAL A 53 -5.37 7.11 -26.86
N ALA A 54 -4.89 7.97 -27.76
CA ALA A 54 -3.54 8.52 -27.73
C ALA A 54 -2.44 7.43 -27.53
N ASP A 55 -2.63 6.26 -28.13
CA ASP A 55 -1.66 5.18 -28.05
C ASP A 55 -0.40 5.49 -28.87
N ARG A 56 0.78 5.10 -28.36
CA ARG A 56 2.10 5.49 -28.91
C ARG A 56 2.15 7.01 -29.20
N PHE A 57 1.57 7.83 -28.32
CA PHE A 57 1.58 9.28 -28.47
C PHE A 57 3.00 9.83 -28.43
N PHE A 58 3.34 10.58 -29.47
CA PHE A 58 4.63 11.27 -29.58
C PHE A 58 4.42 12.72 -29.97
N THR A 59 5.18 13.61 -29.33
CA THR A 59 5.29 15.02 -29.74
C THR A 59 6.74 15.30 -30.12
N PHE A 60 6.96 15.86 -31.31
CA PHE A 60 8.28 16.23 -31.82
C PHE A 60 8.84 17.44 -31.07
N ASP A 61 10.16 17.60 -31.06
CA ASP A 61 10.84 18.63 -30.28
C ASP A 61 10.35 20.05 -30.59
N ILE A 62 9.95 20.31 -31.84
CA ILE A 62 9.35 21.58 -32.29
C ILE A 62 8.07 21.97 -31.54
N ALA A 63 7.33 20.99 -31.02
CA ALA A 63 6.11 21.17 -30.24
C ALA A 63 6.24 20.61 -28.81
N ARG A 64 7.42 20.08 -28.43
CA ARG A 64 7.69 19.52 -27.11
C ARG A 64 8.10 20.65 -26.19
N GLN A 65 7.27 20.96 -25.20
CA GLN A 65 7.62 21.96 -24.20
C GLN A 65 8.50 21.34 -23.10
N LYS A 66 9.51 22.08 -22.63
CA LYS A 66 10.16 21.79 -21.35
C LYS A 66 9.20 22.27 -20.25
N GLU A 67 8.48 21.35 -19.63
CA GLU A 67 7.38 21.59 -18.68
C GLU A 67 7.75 22.34 -17.36
N MET A 68 8.89 23.04 -17.28
CA MET A 68 9.40 23.66 -16.04
C MET A 68 9.45 25.20 -16.03
N THR A 69 9.04 25.89 -17.09
CA THR A 69 8.99 27.37 -17.10
C THR A 69 7.59 27.86 -16.73
N ARG A 70 7.48 28.53 -15.56
CA ARG A 70 6.24 29.06 -14.95
C ARG A 70 5.46 30.09 -15.79
N HIS A 71 5.92 30.44 -16.99
CA HIS A 71 5.31 31.48 -17.82
C HIS A 71 5.24 31.01 -19.27
N ILE A 72 4.13 30.37 -19.66
CA ILE A 72 3.76 30.31 -21.08
C ILE A 72 2.27 30.63 -21.23
N ILE A 73 2.03 31.81 -21.78
CA ILE A 73 0.74 32.33 -22.25
C ILE A 73 0.41 31.58 -23.55
N LYS A 74 -0.72 30.84 -23.59
CA LYS A 74 -1.29 30.13 -24.75
C LYS A 74 -0.32 29.23 -25.55
N SER A 75 0.18 28.15 -24.96
CA SER A 75 0.89 27.10 -25.70
C SER A 75 0.01 25.98 -26.22
N LEU A 76 0.36 25.48 -27.40
CA LEU A 76 -0.22 24.29 -28.03
C LEU A 76 0.09 23.04 -27.19
N ARG A 77 -0.94 22.29 -26.76
CA ARG A 77 -0.79 21.02 -26.03
C ARG A 77 -1.36 19.87 -26.87
N PRO A 78 -0.57 19.25 -27.76
CA PRO A 78 -1.09 18.29 -28.75
C PRO A 78 -1.97 17.17 -28.16
N ALA A 79 -1.60 16.60 -27.01
CA ALA A 79 -2.39 15.56 -26.35
C ALA A 79 -3.76 16.08 -25.89
N VAL A 80 -3.76 17.19 -25.14
CA VAL A 80 -4.93 17.72 -24.44
C VAL A 80 -5.87 18.44 -25.38
N ASP A 81 -5.32 19.27 -26.28
CA ASP A 81 -6.11 20.19 -27.10
C ASP A 81 -6.65 19.53 -28.38
N TYR A 82 -6.01 18.44 -28.86
CA TYR A 82 -6.33 17.85 -30.16
C TYR A 82 -6.47 16.33 -30.13
N ILE A 83 -5.41 15.59 -29.77
CA ILE A 83 -5.36 14.13 -29.97
C ILE A 83 -6.38 13.40 -29.09
N ILE A 84 -6.37 13.60 -27.77
CA ILE A 84 -7.29 12.90 -26.86
C ILE A 84 -8.75 13.26 -27.18
N PRO A 85 -9.14 14.55 -27.33
CA PRO A 85 -10.50 14.91 -27.73
C PRO A 85 -10.93 14.25 -29.05
N TYR A 86 -10.12 14.38 -30.11
CA TYR A 86 -10.44 13.84 -31.43
C TYR A 86 -10.59 12.31 -31.42
N HIS A 87 -9.65 11.61 -30.77
CA HIS A 87 -9.72 10.15 -30.66
C HIS A 87 -10.96 9.71 -29.87
N THR A 88 -11.28 10.41 -28.78
CA THR A 88 -12.43 10.10 -27.94
C THR A 88 -13.74 10.29 -28.69
N GLU A 89 -13.90 11.40 -29.42
CA GLU A 89 -15.10 11.64 -30.23
C GLU A 89 -15.25 10.59 -31.33
N TRP A 90 -14.16 10.27 -32.03
CA TRP A 90 -14.16 9.27 -33.09
C TRP A 90 -14.61 7.89 -32.58
N ALA A 91 -14.11 7.51 -31.40
CA ALA A 91 -14.37 6.22 -30.76
C ALA A 91 -15.79 6.16 -30.19
N LYS A 92 -16.26 7.20 -29.48
CA LYS A 92 -17.63 7.27 -28.95
C LYS A 92 -18.69 7.22 -30.05
N LYS A 93 -18.46 7.89 -31.19
CA LYS A 93 -19.35 7.83 -32.37
C LYS A 93 -19.51 6.41 -32.94
N ARG A 94 -18.61 5.49 -32.58
CA ARG A 94 -18.59 4.08 -33.00
C ARG A 94 -18.94 3.12 -31.86
N GLY A 95 -19.39 3.63 -30.72
CA GLY A 95 -19.83 2.81 -29.59
C GLY A 95 -18.69 2.25 -28.73
N TYR A 96 -17.48 2.80 -28.82
CA TYR A 96 -16.37 2.39 -27.96
C TYR A 96 -16.30 3.22 -26.67
N ASP A 97 -16.04 2.52 -25.57
CA ASP A 97 -15.50 3.09 -24.36
C ASP A 97 -14.02 3.42 -24.56
N CYS A 98 -13.60 4.56 -24.02
CA CYS A 98 -12.26 5.08 -24.20
C CYS A 98 -11.49 5.09 -22.89
N PHE A 99 -10.20 4.74 -22.97
CA PHE A 99 -9.26 4.99 -21.89
C PHE A 99 -7.92 5.55 -22.39
N TYR A 100 -7.27 6.31 -21.52
CA TYR A 100 -5.93 6.85 -21.68
C TYR A 100 -5.04 6.35 -20.54
N SER A 101 -3.83 5.87 -20.83
CA SER A 101 -2.96 5.26 -19.84
C SER A 101 -1.57 5.88 -19.78
N ILE A 102 -1.00 5.91 -18.58
CA ILE A 102 0.39 6.32 -18.34
C ILE A 102 1.08 5.26 -17.49
N GLN A 103 2.29 4.89 -17.90
CA GLN A 103 3.15 3.92 -17.19
C GLN A 103 3.46 4.34 -15.76
N GLU A 104 3.50 3.35 -14.87
CA GLU A 104 3.95 3.43 -13.47
C GLU A 104 3.07 4.26 -12.52
N LEU A 105 2.98 3.81 -11.27
CA LEU A 105 2.22 4.49 -10.20
C LEU A 105 2.70 5.94 -9.99
N LYS A 106 4.02 6.18 -10.03
CA LYS A 106 4.62 7.50 -9.78
C LYS A 106 4.17 8.61 -10.74
N LYS A 107 3.59 8.26 -11.90
CA LYS A 107 3.08 9.22 -12.88
C LYS A 107 1.59 9.53 -12.74
N ARG A 108 0.93 9.02 -11.68
CA ARG A 108 -0.51 9.26 -11.42
C ARG A 108 -0.83 10.76 -11.34
N ASP A 109 0.02 11.56 -10.71
CA ASP A 109 -0.17 13.03 -10.64
C ASP A 109 -0.10 13.70 -12.02
N SER A 110 0.76 13.20 -12.92
CA SER A 110 0.78 13.69 -14.30
C SER A 110 -0.51 13.35 -15.04
N LEU A 111 -1.07 12.16 -14.82
CA LEU A 111 -2.38 11.79 -15.35
C LEU A 111 -3.47 12.71 -14.79
N ILE A 112 -3.48 12.97 -13.48
CA ILE A 112 -4.41 13.92 -12.84
C ILE A 112 -4.35 15.30 -13.50
N ARG A 113 -3.14 15.83 -13.72
CA ARG A 113 -2.95 17.11 -14.40
C ARG A 113 -3.53 17.10 -15.82
N ILE A 114 -3.27 16.06 -16.61
CA ILE A 114 -3.82 15.96 -17.97
C ILE A 114 -5.35 15.94 -17.95
N ILE A 115 -5.97 15.12 -17.10
CA ILE A 115 -7.44 15.02 -16.99
C ILE A 115 -8.08 16.32 -16.49
N ASN A 116 -7.38 17.11 -15.68
CA ASN A 116 -7.84 18.42 -15.25
C ASN A 116 -7.80 19.47 -16.38
N LEU A 117 -6.95 19.29 -17.39
CA LEU A 117 -6.86 20.18 -18.54
C LEU A 117 -7.79 19.78 -19.70
N LEU A 118 -8.26 18.53 -19.74
CA LEU A 118 -9.22 18.06 -20.74
C LEU A 118 -10.61 18.67 -20.52
N ASP A 119 -11.35 18.83 -21.62
CA ASP A 119 -12.75 19.22 -21.58
C ASP A 119 -13.57 18.18 -20.78
N LYS A 120 -14.32 18.67 -19.79
CA LYS A 120 -15.11 17.81 -18.88
C LYS A 120 -16.23 17.06 -19.59
N SER A 121 -16.72 17.56 -20.73
CA SER A 121 -17.72 16.88 -21.56
C SER A 121 -17.22 15.54 -22.14
N LEU A 122 -15.90 15.35 -22.22
CA LEU A 122 -15.31 14.07 -22.63
C LEU A 122 -15.56 12.96 -21.60
N GLY A 123 -15.84 13.31 -20.34
CA GLY A 123 -16.26 12.36 -19.30
C GLY A 123 -15.14 11.50 -18.71
N TYR A 124 -13.87 11.92 -18.83
CA TYR A 124 -12.76 11.17 -18.24
C TYR A 124 -12.71 11.29 -16.72
N SER A 125 -12.55 10.16 -16.07
CA SER A 125 -12.24 10.04 -14.64
C SER A 125 -11.09 9.06 -14.44
N ILE A 126 -10.31 9.25 -13.38
CA ILE A 126 -9.18 8.37 -13.08
C ILE A 126 -9.69 7.17 -12.33
N LEU A 127 -9.29 5.99 -12.79
CA LEU A 127 -9.68 4.74 -12.15
C LEU A 127 -8.81 4.47 -10.90
N PRO A 128 -9.36 3.82 -9.87
CA PRO A 128 -8.72 3.72 -8.55
C PRO A 128 -7.52 2.75 -8.51
N ASN A 129 -7.42 1.83 -9.48
CA ASN A 129 -6.40 0.79 -9.52
C ASN A 129 -5.33 1.06 -10.58
N LEU A 130 -4.28 0.23 -10.57
CA LEU A 130 -3.48 -0.01 -11.77
C LEU A 130 -4.17 -1.06 -12.62
N TYR A 131 -4.03 -0.97 -13.94
CA TYR A 131 -4.67 -1.88 -14.87
C TYR A 131 -3.63 -2.44 -15.84
N ALA A 132 -3.75 -3.73 -16.17
CA ALA A 132 -2.88 -4.38 -17.12
C ALA A 132 -3.24 -3.95 -18.55
N THR A 133 -2.37 -3.14 -19.16
CA THR A 133 -2.51 -2.66 -20.55
C THR A 133 -1.73 -3.50 -21.58
N CYS A 134 -1.13 -4.59 -21.12
CA CYS A 134 -0.44 -5.62 -21.89
C CYS A 134 -0.26 -6.85 -20.98
N ASP A 135 0.77 -7.67 -21.19
CA ASP A 135 1.03 -8.89 -20.39
C ASP A 135 1.11 -8.58 -18.86
N PRO A 136 0.16 -9.09 -18.05
CA PRO A 136 0.12 -8.83 -16.60
C PRO A 136 1.36 -9.32 -15.84
N ARG A 137 2.15 -10.23 -16.43
CA ARG A 137 3.40 -10.72 -15.85
C ARG A 137 4.51 -9.67 -15.86
N HIS A 138 4.40 -8.67 -16.74
CA HIS A 138 5.42 -7.63 -16.88
C HIS A 138 5.07 -6.39 -16.02
N PRO A 139 5.93 -5.95 -15.08
CA PRO A 139 5.62 -4.85 -14.16
C PRO A 139 5.19 -3.54 -14.83
N LEU A 140 5.80 -3.18 -15.98
CA LEU A 140 5.46 -1.96 -16.74
C LEU A 140 4.08 -2.00 -17.42
N CYS A 141 3.43 -3.16 -17.50
CA CYS A 141 2.08 -3.30 -18.06
C CYS A 141 1.01 -2.81 -17.10
N TRP A 142 1.30 -2.71 -15.80
CA TRP A 142 0.42 -2.15 -14.79
C TRP A 142 0.49 -0.62 -14.81
N GLN A 143 -0.53 0.01 -15.39
CA GLN A 143 -0.54 1.44 -15.68
C GLN A 143 -1.69 2.15 -14.96
N ASN A 144 -1.50 3.45 -14.70
CA ASN A 144 -2.62 4.30 -14.31
C ASN A 144 -3.51 4.51 -15.54
N ILE A 145 -4.82 4.41 -15.36
CA ILE A 145 -5.80 4.63 -16.42
C ILE A 145 -6.76 5.75 -16.03
N ALA A 146 -7.06 6.63 -16.98
CA ALA A 146 -8.24 7.45 -16.99
C ALA A 146 -9.20 6.94 -18.06
N ALA A 147 -10.47 6.77 -17.72
CA ALA A 147 -11.48 6.21 -18.61
C ALA A 147 -12.73 7.10 -18.68
N THR A 148 -13.45 6.96 -19.78
CA THR A 148 -14.77 7.59 -19.99
C THR A 148 -15.91 6.87 -19.26
N THR A 149 -15.59 5.74 -18.63
CA THR A 149 -16.47 4.90 -17.82
C THR A 149 -15.92 4.80 -16.39
N LYS A 150 -16.76 4.32 -15.46
CA LYS A 150 -16.37 4.11 -14.05
C LYS A 150 -15.52 2.86 -13.83
N ASP A 151 -15.51 1.93 -14.77
CA ASP A 151 -14.67 0.74 -14.76
C ASP A 151 -14.35 0.32 -16.19
N VAL A 152 -13.31 -0.50 -16.34
CA VAL A 152 -12.91 -1.10 -17.61
C VAL A 152 -12.61 -2.57 -17.41
N ASP A 153 -12.95 -3.39 -18.41
CA ASP A 153 -12.71 -4.83 -18.40
C ASP A 153 -11.23 -5.13 -18.69
N LEU A 154 -10.37 -4.81 -17.72
CA LEU A 154 -8.95 -5.10 -17.71
C LEU A 154 -8.56 -5.67 -16.34
N PRO A 155 -7.58 -6.60 -16.27
CA PRO A 155 -7.03 -7.04 -15.00
C PRO A 155 -6.58 -5.82 -14.17
N LYS A 156 -6.97 -5.79 -12.89
CA LYS A 156 -6.73 -4.66 -11.98
C LYS A 156 -5.86 -5.08 -10.79
N LYS A 157 -4.95 -4.20 -10.40
CA LYS A 157 -4.08 -4.32 -9.23
C LYS A 157 -4.34 -3.13 -8.30
N PRO A 158 -4.76 -3.36 -7.04
CA PRO A 158 -4.99 -2.29 -6.08
C PRO A 158 -3.77 -1.39 -5.90
N ILE A 159 -4.03 -0.08 -5.78
CA ILE A 159 -3.01 0.89 -5.34
C ILE A 159 -3.07 0.91 -3.81
N LEU A 160 -1.95 0.58 -3.17
CA LEU A 160 -1.85 0.64 -1.70
C LEU A 160 -2.02 2.08 -1.23
N ARG A 161 -2.95 2.28 -0.29
CA ARG A 161 -3.30 3.57 0.30
C ARG A 161 -2.35 3.92 1.43
N GLY A 162 -1.86 5.15 1.45
CA GLY A 162 -1.00 5.64 2.52
C GLY A 162 -1.77 5.96 3.79
N ARG A 163 -1.03 6.19 4.89
CA ARG A 163 -1.60 6.52 6.21
C ARG A 163 -2.62 7.68 6.20
N LYS A 164 -2.51 8.62 5.26
CA LYS A 164 -3.39 9.80 5.13
C LYS A 164 -4.72 9.52 4.44
N GLU A 165 -4.79 8.42 3.70
CA GLU A 165 -5.96 8.01 2.90
C GLU A 165 -6.84 7.01 3.65
N LEU A 166 -6.50 6.71 4.92
CA LEU A 166 -7.15 5.73 5.76
C LEU A 166 -7.56 6.37 7.11
N PRO A 167 -8.62 5.86 7.76
CA PRO A 167 -9.03 6.35 9.08
C PRO A 167 -7.94 6.08 10.13
N PHE A 168 -8.05 6.68 11.32
CA PHE A 168 -7.15 6.33 12.44
C PHE A 168 -7.35 4.89 12.92
N MET A 169 -8.62 4.48 12.98
CA MET A 169 -9.03 3.14 13.36
C MET A 169 -10.36 2.83 12.69
N ALA A 170 -10.60 1.57 12.35
CA ALA A 170 -11.90 1.11 11.86
C ALA A 170 -12.22 -0.28 12.41
N LYS A 171 -13.45 -0.49 12.86
CA LYS A 171 -13.94 -1.84 13.21
C LYS A 171 -14.11 -2.63 11.91
N MET A 172 -13.52 -3.81 11.85
CA MET A 172 -13.60 -4.69 10.70
C MET A 172 -14.96 -5.42 10.69
N PRO A 173 -15.59 -5.60 9.52
CA PRO A 173 -16.85 -6.35 9.41
C PRO A 173 -16.60 -7.86 9.56
N GLU A 174 -17.66 -8.67 9.48
CA GLU A 174 -17.51 -10.12 9.28
C GLU A 174 -16.60 -10.41 8.05
N PRO A 175 -15.70 -11.42 8.11
CA PRO A 175 -15.57 -12.45 9.15
C PRO A 175 -14.61 -12.10 10.32
N TYR A 176 -14.24 -10.82 10.50
CA TYR A 176 -13.22 -10.42 11.49
C TYR A 176 -13.81 -10.21 12.90
N VAL A 177 -14.60 -11.17 13.35
CA VAL A 177 -15.17 -11.25 14.70
C VAL A 177 -14.82 -12.62 15.28
N PHE A 178 -14.21 -12.64 16.47
CA PHE A 178 -13.53 -13.83 16.99
C PHE A 178 -13.96 -14.18 18.42
N ASP A 179 -13.88 -15.47 18.76
CA ASP A 179 -14.09 -15.95 20.13
C ASP A 179 -12.87 -15.63 21.02
N ILE A 180 -12.93 -14.46 21.66
CA ILE A 180 -11.87 -14.02 22.57
C ILE A 180 -11.79 -14.84 23.86
N HIS A 181 -12.84 -15.60 24.23
CA HIS A 181 -12.76 -16.49 25.39
C HIS A 181 -11.89 -17.69 25.08
N GLN A 182 -12.03 -18.27 23.88
CA GLN A 182 -11.15 -19.33 23.41
C GLN A 182 -9.69 -18.85 23.25
N ILE A 183 -9.46 -17.65 22.69
CA ILE A 183 -8.11 -17.06 22.61
C ILE A 183 -7.51 -16.90 24.03
N ASN A 184 -8.25 -16.32 24.97
CA ASN A 184 -7.78 -16.12 26.34
C ASN A 184 -7.49 -17.45 27.06
N LYS A 185 -8.30 -18.49 26.80
CA LYS A 185 -8.08 -19.84 27.33
C LYS A 185 -6.74 -20.41 26.84
N GLU A 186 -6.49 -20.36 25.54
CA GLU A 186 -5.25 -20.86 24.94
C GLU A 186 -4.01 -20.11 25.45
N LEU A 187 -4.10 -18.79 25.61
CA LEU A 187 -3.04 -17.98 26.21
C LEU A 187 -2.77 -18.36 27.67
N THR A 188 -3.82 -18.71 28.43
CA THR A 188 -3.70 -19.10 29.84
C THR A 188 -3.09 -20.50 29.96
N GLU A 189 -3.56 -21.46 29.16
CA GLU A 189 -3.05 -22.84 29.13
C GLU A 189 -1.56 -22.89 28.74
N ASN A 190 -1.10 -21.96 27.90
CA ASN A 190 0.29 -21.86 27.46
C ASN A 190 1.12 -20.80 28.22
N SER A 191 0.59 -20.24 29.32
CA SER A 191 1.20 -19.11 30.04
C SER A 191 2.64 -19.37 30.50
N ALA A 192 2.96 -20.58 30.96
CA ALA A 192 4.32 -20.94 31.38
C ALA A 192 5.35 -20.82 30.24
N VAL A 193 4.98 -21.26 29.03
CA VAL A 193 5.82 -21.14 27.83
C VAL A 193 5.91 -19.68 27.39
N ILE A 194 4.76 -18.99 27.40
CA ILE A 194 4.62 -17.60 26.94
C ILE A 194 5.43 -16.63 27.83
N GLU A 195 5.42 -16.80 29.15
CA GLU A 195 6.22 -16.00 30.08
C GLU A 195 7.73 -16.22 29.86
N GLY A 196 8.14 -17.44 29.50
CA GLY A 196 9.53 -17.75 29.15
C GLY A 196 10.04 -17.03 27.90
N ILE A 197 9.15 -16.54 27.04
CA ILE A 197 9.48 -15.84 25.78
C ILE A 197 9.03 -14.37 25.79
N LYS A 198 8.66 -13.84 26.96
CA LYS A 198 8.23 -12.46 27.14
C LYS A 198 9.32 -11.49 26.69
N ASP A 199 8.89 -10.42 26.03
CA ASP A 199 9.73 -9.34 25.50
C ASP A 199 10.82 -9.81 24.54
N TYR A 200 10.69 -11.01 23.98
CA TYR A 200 11.55 -11.47 22.92
C TYR A 200 11.31 -10.63 21.65
N ILE A 201 12.18 -9.64 21.48
CA ILE A 201 12.33 -8.86 20.27
C ILE A 201 13.49 -9.50 19.51
N ALA A 202 13.23 -10.11 18.35
CA ALA A 202 14.20 -10.91 17.58
C ALA A 202 15.35 -10.10 16.95
N LYS A 203 16.05 -9.27 17.75
CA LYS A 203 17.28 -8.56 17.38
C LYS A 203 18.49 -9.50 17.27
N LYS A 204 18.35 -10.74 17.73
CA LYS A 204 19.23 -11.85 17.35
C LYS A 204 18.34 -12.85 16.62
N CYS A 205 18.57 -12.99 15.32
CA CYS A 205 18.21 -14.19 14.58
C CYS A 205 18.79 -15.39 15.33
N ASP A 206 18.02 -15.95 16.26
CA ASP A 206 18.37 -17.21 16.89
C ASP A 206 17.71 -18.30 16.04
N PRO A 207 18.47 -19.00 15.18
CA PRO A 207 17.95 -20.14 14.43
C PRO A 207 17.45 -21.25 15.36
N LYS A 208 17.77 -21.21 16.66
CA LYS A 208 17.27 -22.10 17.72
C LYS A 208 16.06 -21.55 18.48
N ALA A 209 15.46 -20.43 18.09
CA ALA A 209 14.22 -19.91 18.71
C ALA A 209 12.99 -20.85 18.58
N ALA A 210 13.17 -22.04 18.00
CA ALA A 210 12.21 -23.13 18.01
C ALA A 210 12.25 -23.97 19.31
N ASP A 211 13.37 -23.92 20.05
CA ASP A 211 13.53 -24.63 21.32
C ASP A 211 13.18 -23.68 22.46
N GLU A 212 12.20 -24.07 23.27
CA GLU A 212 11.47 -23.30 24.29
C GLU A 212 12.34 -22.66 25.40
N HIS A 213 13.67 -22.74 25.32
CA HIS A 213 14.60 -22.43 26.41
C HIS A 213 15.73 -21.43 26.08
N ALA A 214 15.81 -20.83 24.89
CA ALA A 214 17.01 -20.08 24.46
C ALA A 214 16.91 -18.54 24.46
N LEU A 215 15.81 -17.93 24.90
CA LEU A 215 15.50 -16.53 24.55
C LEU A 215 15.80 -15.55 25.70
N SER A 216 16.92 -14.83 25.62
CA SER A 216 17.19 -13.63 26.44
C SER A 216 17.94 -12.55 25.64
N GLY A 217 17.54 -11.27 25.73
CA GLY A 217 18.38 -10.14 25.29
C GLY A 217 17.70 -8.85 24.81
N THR A 218 18.27 -7.73 25.26
CA THR A 218 17.81 -6.33 25.35
C THR A 218 17.97 -5.42 24.09
N PRO A 219 17.39 -4.18 24.07
CA PRO A 219 16.89 -3.53 22.85
C PRO A 219 17.71 -2.35 22.24
N GLN A 220 19.04 -2.31 22.25
CA GLN A 220 19.76 -1.06 21.95
C GLN A 220 20.07 -0.69 20.47
N LYS A 221 19.74 -1.50 19.45
CA LYS A 221 20.10 -1.21 18.04
C LYS A 221 19.01 -0.65 17.11
N ALA A 222 17.76 -0.50 17.57
CA ALA A 222 16.65 -0.02 16.72
C ALA A 222 16.74 1.49 16.38
N VAL A 223 17.59 2.25 17.08
CA VAL A 223 17.71 3.71 16.94
C VAL A 223 18.36 4.12 15.61
N GLN A 224 19.18 3.26 15.00
CA GLN A 224 19.98 3.63 13.83
C GLN A 224 19.24 3.41 12.49
N LEU A 225 18.37 2.40 12.41
CA LEU A 225 17.64 2.06 11.17
C LEU A 225 16.47 3.04 10.89
N ALA A 226 15.86 3.62 11.93
CA ALA A 226 14.77 4.59 11.79
C ALA A 226 15.26 5.95 11.21
N GLY A 227 16.48 6.36 11.55
CA GLY A 227 17.06 7.62 11.04
C GLY A 227 17.34 7.59 9.53
N ASP A 228 17.65 6.41 8.98
CA ASP A 228 17.95 6.25 7.54
C ASP A 228 16.69 6.03 6.67
N LEU A 229 15.53 5.80 7.31
CA LEU A 229 14.22 5.63 6.66
C LEU A 229 13.52 6.96 6.33
N GLY A 230 14.11 8.10 6.70
CA GLY A 230 13.61 9.43 6.33
C GLY A 230 12.43 9.93 7.16
N ASP A 231 12.23 9.40 8.37
CA ASP A 231 11.21 9.85 9.31
C ASP A 231 11.83 10.52 10.55
N HIS A 232 11.15 11.55 11.04
CA HIS A 232 11.56 12.51 12.08
C HIS A 232 12.05 11.87 13.42
N PRO A 233 12.81 12.59 14.26
CA PRO A 233 13.37 12.12 15.54
C PRO A 233 12.38 11.64 16.63
N ASP A 234 11.07 11.58 16.34
CA ASP A 234 10.01 11.14 17.26
C ASP A 234 9.74 9.61 17.21
N THR A 235 10.64 8.82 16.60
CA THR A 235 10.44 7.41 16.20
C THR A 235 10.80 6.37 17.26
N TYR A 236 10.68 6.67 18.57
CA TYR A 236 10.84 5.63 19.58
C TYR A 236 9.66 5.60 20.55
N SER A 237 8.96 4.46 20.55
CA SER A 237 7.96 4.16 21.56
C SER A 237 8.69 3.86 22.87
N SER A 238 8.98 4.88 23.68
CA SER A 238 9.28 4.66 25.09
C SER A 238 7.97 4.38 25.83
N TYR A 239 8.02 3.45 26.77
CA TYR A 239 6.90 3.13 27.66
C TYR A 239 7.46 3.14 29.08
N GLU A 240 6.58 3.23 30.07
CA GLU A 240 7.00 3.09 31.46
C GLU A 240 7.55 1.68 31.69
N GLU A 241 8.81 1.61 32.14
CA GLU A 241 9.55 0.36 32.28
C GLU A 241 8.78 -0.62 33.18
N GLY A 242 8.58 -1.86 32.71
CA GLY A 242 7.85 -2.89 33.45
C GLY A 242 6.32 -2.85 33.34
N THR A 243 5.72 -1.82 32.73
CA THR A 243 4.24 -1.74 32.56
C THR A 243 3.72 -2.29 31.25
N TYR A 244 4.62 -2.57 30.29
CA TYR A 244 4.27 -2.99 28.95
C TYR A 244 5.10 -4.19 28.51
N SER A 245 4.42 -5.30 28.20
CA SER A 245 5.06 -6.57 27.84
C SER A 245 4.53 -7.13 26.53
N TRP A 246 5.42 -7.82 25.82
CA TRP A 246 5.20 -8.38 24.49
C TRP A 246 5.33 -9.89 24.56
N TYR A 247 4.35 -10.59 24.02
CA TYR A 247 4.30 -12.04 24.04
C TYR A 247 4.18 -12.53 22.60
N PRO A 248 5.29 -12.97 21.98
CA PRO A 248 5.29 -13.32 20.57
C PRO A 248 4.47 -14.59 20.32
N ILE A 249 3.76 -14.58 19.18
CA ILE A 249 3.07 -15.73 18.60
C ILE A 249 3.76 -16.15 17.31
N SER A 250 4.33 -15.19 16.59
CA SER A 250 5.20 -15.45 15.43
C SER A 250 6.61 -14.91 15.64
N VAL A 251 7.56 -15.55 14.98
CA VAL A 251 8.98 -15.17 14.97
C VAL A 251 9.50 -15.08 13.54
N TYR A 252 10.70 -14.50 13.39
CA TYR A 252 11.40 -14.43 12.11
C TYR A 252 11.50 -15.80 11.44
N ASP A 253 11.10 -15.86 10.17
CA ASP A 253 11.18 -17.05 9.35
C ASP A 253 12.33 -16.94 8.33
N PRO A 254 13.50 -17.57 8.59
CA PRO A 254 14.61 -17.54 7.64
C PRO A 254 14.29 -18.27 6.32
N LYS A 255 13.24 -19.10 6.28
CA LYS A 255 12.80 -19.79 5.06
C LYS A 255 11.91 -18.90 4.20
N ASN A 256 11.31 -17.84 4.76
CA ASN A 256 10.52 -16.90 3.99
C ASN A 256 11.44 -16.04 3.12
N LYS A 257 11.50 -16.40 1.83
CA LYS A 257 12.28 -15.71 0.80
C LYS A 257 11.43 -14.74 -0.04
N THR A 258 10.21 -14.44 0.40
CA THR A 258 9.33 -13.52 -0.32
C THR A 258 10.06 -12.19 -0.58
N GLU A 259 10.15 -11.81 -1.84
CA GLU A 259 10.68 -10.52 -2.24
C GLU A 259 9.57 -9.49 -2.10
N PHE A 260 9.62 -8.73 -1.01
CA PHE A 260 8.77 -7.57 -0.85
C PHE A 260 9.39 -6.37 -1.57
N ASP A 261 8.55 -5.45 -2.08
CA ASP A 261 9.00 -4.17 -2.63
C ASP A 261 9.94 -3.50 -1.60
N SER A 262 11.23 -3.49 -1.93
CA SER A 262 12.28 -3.40 -0.93
C SER A 262 12.71 -1.96 -0.69
N TYR A 263 12.73 -1.55 0.59
CA TYR A 263 13.66 -0.51 1.03
C TYR A 263 15.09 -1.04 0.90
N LYS A 264 15.99 -0.24 0.33
CA LYS A 264 17.40 -0.63 0.05
C LYS A 264 18.14 -1.17 1.29
N MET A 265 17.77 -0.72 2.50
CA MET A 265 18.40 -1.13 3.75
C MET A 265 17.94 -2.52 4.24
N LEU A 266 16.65 -2.84 4.11
CA LEU A 266 16.08 -4.15 4.53
C LEU A 266 16.61 -5.33 3.70
N LYS A 267 17.17 -5.06 2.50
CA LYS A 267 17.87 -6.09 1.72
C LYS A 267 19.15 -6.59 2.38
N LYS A 268 19.80 -5.75 3.18
CA LYS A 268 21.06 -6.10 3.85
C LYS A 268 20.83 -6.79 5.20
N GLU A 269 19.72 -6.47 5.87
CA GLU A 269 19.39 -6.99 7.20
C GLU A 269 17.92 -7.47 7.23
N PRO A 270 17.61 -8.64 6.63
CA PRO A 270 16.24 -9.14 6.48
C PRO A 270 15.51 -9.39 7.80
N GLU A 271 16.22 -9.56 8.91
CA GLU A 271 15.68 -9.72 10.26
C GLU A 271 14.94 -8.49 10.81
N PHE A 272 15.20 -7.31 10.25
CA PHE A 272 14.47 -6.09 10.58
C PHE A 272 13.21 -5.91 9.72
N ASP A 273 12.99 -6.78 8.72
CA ASP A 273 11.78 -6.77 7.93
C ASP A 273 10.66 -7.53 8.69
N GLU A 274 9.76 -6.79 9.35
CA GLU A 274 8.64 -7.39 10.10
C GLU A 274 7.77 -8.31 9.24
N ARG A 275 7.75 -8.10 7.92
CA ARG A 275 7.01 -8.93 6.98
C ARG A 275 7.53 -10.37 6.88
N ARG A 276 8.72 -10.65 7.42
CA ARG A 276 9.33 -11.99 7.47
C ARG A 276 9.04 -12.76 8.75
N TYR A 277 8.28 -12.19 9.68
CA TYR A 277 7.92 -12.85 10.94
C TYR A 277 6.72 -13.77 10.74
N THR A 278 6.83 -14.74 9.84
CA THR A 278 5.72 -15.61 9.41
C THR A 278 5.73 -16.98 10.07
N LYS A 279 6.76 -17.30 10.87
CA LYS A 279 6.85 -18.60 11.54
C LYS A 279 6.05 -18.56 12.83
N ILE A 280 4.89 -19.19 12.85
CA ILE A 280 4.08 -19.39 14.06
C ILE A 280 4.82 -20.31 15.05
N LEU A 281 4.86 -19.91 16.31
CA LEU A 281 5.45 -20.68 17.41
C LEU A 281 4.65 -21.96 17.67
N LYS A 282 5.34 -23.00 18.12
CA LYS A 282 4.76 -24.34 18.27
C LYS A 282 3.53 -24.38 19.16
N TRP A 283 3.51 -23.60 20.24
CA TRP A 283 2.40 -23.54 21.20
C TRP A 283 1.10 -23.01 20.57
N ALA A 284 1.21 -22.17 19.53
CA ALA A 284 0.06 -21.57 18.85
C ALA A 284 -0.39 -22.37 17.62
N LYS A 285 0.27 -23.49 17.29
CA LYS A 285 -0.12 -24.33 16.14
C LYS A 285 -1.24 -25.29 16.50
N GLY A 286 -2.20 -25.44 15.60
CA GLY A 286 -3.40 -26.25 15.78
C GLY A 286 -4.38 -25.67 16.79
N THR A 287 -4.23 -24.39 17.15
CA THR A 287 -5.11 -23.71 18.10
C THR A 287 -6.04 -22.74 17.37
N TYR A 288 -7.07 -22.25 18.06
CA TYR A 288 -7.99 -21.26 17.52
C TYR A 288 -7.27 -19.95 17.14
N ILE A 289 -6.19 -19.58 17.84
CA ILE A 289 -5.33 -18.47 17.42
C ILE A 289 -4.83 -18.67 15.99
N GLU A 290 -4.38 -19.86 15.58
CA GLU A 290 -3.96 -20.11 14.20
C GLU A 290 -5.13 -19.98 13.21
N GLU A 291 -6.34 -20.41 13.57
CA GLU A 291 -7.55 -20.21 12.76
C GLU A 291 -7.88 -18.71 12.58
N VAL A 292 -7.76 -17.92 13.65
CA VAL A 292 -7.90 -16.45 13.60
C VAL A 292 -6.90 -15.84 12.61
N LEU A 293 -5.63 -16.25 12.66
CA LEU A 293 -4.62 -15.75 11.73
C LEU A 293 -4.93 -16.15 10.28
N ASN A 294 -5.45 -17.36 10.05
CA ASN A 294 -5.82 -17.85 8.72
C ASN A 294 -7.08 -17.18 8.13
N THR A 295 -7.79 -16.34 8.91
CA THR A 295 -8.94 -15.57 8.42
C THR A 295 -8.55 -14.38 7.54
N PHE A 296 -7.34 -13.85 7.71
CA PHE A 296 -6.85 -12.71 6.93
C PHE A 296 -6.45 -13.12 5.52
N LYS A 297 -6.78 -12.27 4.54
CA LYS A 297 -6.51 -12.51 3.10
C LYS A 297 -5.04 -12.37 2.77
N GLY A 298 -4.37 -11.36 3.33
CA GLY A 298 -2.94 -11.16 3.15
C GLY A 298 -2.11 -12.10 4.01
N GLN A 299 -0.82 -12.24 3.69
CA GLN A 299 0.11 -13.00 4.54
C GLN A 299 0.18 -12.33 5.92
N VAL A 300 -0.26 -13.04 6.96
CA VAL A 300 -0.03 -12.64 8.35
C VAL A 300 1.46 -12.75 8.67
N THR A 301 1.98 -11.72 9.33
CA THR A 301 3.40 -11.57 9.64
C THR A 301 3.57 -11.45 11.15
N ARG A 302 4.15 -10.36 11.67
CA ARG A 302 4.46 -10.20 13.08
C ARG A 302 3.20 -10.23 13.95
N VAL A 303 3.05 -11.27 14.77
CA VAL A 303 1.93 -11.52 15.69
C VAL A 303 2.43 -11.59 17.13
N HIS A 304 1.76 -10.87 18.02
CA HIS A 304 2.10 -10.82 19.43
C HIS A 304 0.89 -10.38 20.26
N MET A 305 0.74 -10.95 21.46
CA MET A 305 -0.12 -10.34 22.48
C MET A 305 0.66 -9.22 23.17
N ARG A 306 0.03 -8.05 23.37
CA ARG A 306 0.57 -6.97 24.18
C ARG A 306 -0.24 -6.79 25.44
N ARG A 307 0.44 -6.86 26.59
CA ARG A 307 -0.11 -6.57 27.91
C ARG A 307 0.33 -5.19 28.36
N MET A 308 -0.61 -4.42 28.86
CA MET A 308 -0.37 -3.13 29.51
C MET A 308 -0.98 -3.18 30.92
N LEU A 309 -0.14 -3.04 31.95
CA LEU A 309 -0.55 -3.00 33.36
C LEU A 309 -1.32 -1.70 33.67
N PRO A 310 -2.02 -1.63 34.82
CA PRO A 310 -2.59 -0.38 35.34
C PRO A 310 -1.59 0.78 35.31
N ASP A 311 -2.07 1.96 34.98
CA ASP A 311 -1.32 3.21 34.76
C ASP A 311 -0.27 3.17 33.62
N GLY A 312 -0.09 2.03 32.98
CA GLY A 312 0.82 1.87 31.85
C GLY A 312 0.44 2.73 30.65
N TYR A 313 1.46 3.21 29.95
CA TYR A 313 1.30 3.98 28.72
C TYR A 313 2.44 3.73 27.74
N LEU A 314 2.14 3.98 26.47
CA LEU A 314 3.10 4.00 25.38
C LEU A 314 3.20 5.43 24.86
N ASN A 315 4.39 6.03 24.87
CA ASN A 315 4.58 7.39 24.40
C ASN A 315 4.13 7.56 22.95
N TYR A 316 3.83 8.80 22.58
CA TYR A 316 3.49 9.09 21.20
C TYR A 316 4.66 8.74 20.28
N HIS A 317 4.36 7.95 19.27
CA HIS A 317 5.31 7.51 18.27
C HIS A 317 4.59 7.30 16.94
N MET A 318 5.37 7.03 15.90
CA MET A 318 4.90 6.73 14.58
C MET A 318 5.65 5.50 14.09
N ASP A 319 4.92 4.51 13.59
CA ASP A 319 5.51 3.33 12.98
C ASP A 319 5.64 3.55 11.46
N TYR A 320 5.77 2.46 10.70
CA TYR A 320 5.78 2.47 9.25
C TYR A 320 4.41 2.82 8.63
N ASP A 321 4.45 3.26 7.37
CA ASP A 321 3.25 3.53 6.56
C ASP A 321 2.43 2.26 6.30
N THR A 322 1.12 2.41 6.12
CA THR A 322 0.19 1.34 5.78
C THR A 322 0.51 0.65 4.43
N LYS A 323 1.32 1.28 3.56
CA LYS A 323 1.85 0.65 2.35
C LYS A 323 2.89 -0.44 2.64
N TYR A 324 3.55 -0.42 3.80
CA TYR A 324 4.52 -1.45 4.17
C TYR A 324 3.82 -2.71 4.68
N SER A 325 2.94 -2.55 5.66
CA SER A 325 2.07 -3.60 6.22
C SER A 325 0.90 -2.93 6.93
N VAL A 326 -0.21 -3.66 7.13
CA VAL A 326 -1.40 -3.18 7.83
C VAL A 326 -1.45 -3.83 9.21
N ARG A 327 -1.81 -3.08 10.25
CA ARG A 327 -1.93 -3.60 11.62
C ARG A 327 -3.37 -3.76 12.04
N PHE A 328 -3.66 -4.85 12.76
CA PHE A 328 -4.94 -5.12 13.38
C PHE A 328 -4.79 -5.34 14.88
N HIS A 329 -5.82 -4.94 15.62
CA HIS A 329 -5.95 -5.16 17.06
C HIS A 329 -7.23 -5.94 17.35
N ILE A 330 -7.10 -7.01 18.12
CA ILE A 330 -8.22 -7.76 18.70
C ILE A 330 -8.09 -7.60 20.22
N PRO A 331 -8.95 -6.80 20.88
CA PRO A 331 -8.90 -6.62 22.33
C PRO A 331 -9.35 -7.90 23.03
N LEU A 332 -8.49 -8.44 23.89
CA LEU A 332 -8.75 -9.67 24.66
C LEU A 332 -9.21 -9.36 26.08
N LYS A 333 -8.62 -8.32 26.69
CA LYS A 333 -9.01 -7.73 27.97
C LYS A 333 -8.84 -6.22 27.88
N THR A 334 -9.82 -5.46 28.33
CA THR A 334 -9.79 -4.00 28.33
C THR A 334 -10.68 -3.47 29.45
N ASN A 335 -10.60 -2.16 29.71
CA ASN A 335 -11.49 -1.44 30.61
C ASN A 335 -11.80 -0.05 30.02
N TYR A 336 -12.82 0.64 30.53
CA TYR A 336 -13.25 1.94 30.00
C TYR A 336 -12.19 3.05 30.06
N ASN A 337 -11.13 2.87 30.87
CA ASN A 337 -10.02 3.81 30.98
C ASN A 337 -8.83 3.42 30.08
N CYS A 338 -8.97 2.39 29.26
CA CYS A 338 -8.03 2.03 28.21
C CYS A 338 -8.40 2.76 26.93
N TYR A 339 -7.47 3.51 26.33
CA TYR A 339 -7.75 4.21 25.08
C TYR A 339 -6.47 4.45 24.28
N PHE A 340 -6.65 4.65 22.99
CA PHE A 340 -5.63 5.17 22.09
C PHE A 340 -5.83 6.66 21.88
N LYS A 341 -4.73 7.35 21.60
CA LYS A 341 -4.77 8.71 21.09
C LYS A 341 -4.07 8.79 19.75
N PHE A 342 -4.68 9.46 18.79
CA PHE A 342 -4.12 9.73 17.47
C PHE A 342 -4.02 11.22 17.24
N LYS A 343 -2.95 11.65 16.56
CA LYS A 343 -2.72 13.04 16.18
C LYS A 343 -2.29 13.12 14.72
N ARG A 344 -3.00 13.91 13.92
CA ARG A 344 -2.62 14.23 12.55
C ARG A 344 -2.16 15.69 12.47
N ARG A 345 -0.89 15.89 12.12
CA ARG A 345 -0.28 17.24 12.08
C ARG A 345 -0.86 18.14 10.98
N GLU A 346 -1.33 17.54 9.89
CA GLU A 346 -1.73 18.27 8.67
C GLU A 346 -3.01 19.08 8.85
N ASP A 347 -3.97 18.53 9.58
CA ASP A 347 -5.27 19.15 9.85
C ASP A 347 -5.51 19.41 11.34
N GLY A 348 -4.54 19.09 12.19
CA GLY A 348 -4.60 19.28 13.63
C GLY A 348 -5.59 18.36 14.36
N LEU A 349 -6.11 17.33 13.69
CA LEU A 349 -7.09 16.42 14.29
C LEU A 349 -6.44 15.56 15.38
N GLU A 350 -7.03 15.56 16.57
CA GLU A 350 -6.73 14.63 17.66
C GLU A 350 -7.99 13.83 17.99
N GLU A 351 -7.86 12.49 18.03
CA GLU A 351 -8.94 11.61 18.44
C GLU A 351 -8.49 10.69 19.56
N THR A 352 -9.43 10.41 20.47
CA THR A 352 -9.27 9.43 21.55
C THR A 352 -10.26 8.30 21.31
N ILE A 353 -9.75 7.06 21.18
CA ILE A 353 -10.56 5.90 20.79
C ILE A 353 -10.39 4.78 21.82
N HIS A 354 -11.50 4.35 22.43
CA HIS A 354 -11.60 3.12 23.21
C HIS A 354 -12.12 1.99 22.32
N ILE A 355 -11.56 0.78 22.45
CA ILE A 355 -12.09 -0.42 21.79
C ILE A 355 -12.42 -1.51 22.83
N PRO A 356 -13.65 -2.05 22.84
CA PRO A 356 -14.08 -3.07 23.78
C PRO A 356 -13.51 -4.46 23.46
N ALA A 357 -13.42 -5.32 24.48
CA ALA A 357 -13.09 -6.73 24.34
C ALA A 357 -14.38 -7.52 24.13
N ASP A 358 -14.95 -7.40 22.93
CA ASP A 358 -16.24 -7.99 22.53
C ASP A 358 -16.10 -8.99 21.36
N GLY A 359 -14.87 -9.39 21.03
CA GLY A 359 -14.57 -10.24 19.87
C GLY A 359 -14.23 -9.48 18.60
N SER A 360 -14.45 -8.16 18.55
CA SER A 360 -14.22 -7.37 17.33
C SER A 360 -12.72 -7.22 17.00
N CYS A 361 -12.41 -7.28 15.70
CA CYS A 361 -11.13 -6.88 15.16
C CYS A 361 -11.18 -5.42 14.67
N TYR A 362 -10.09 -4.68 14.86
CA TYR A 362 -9.98 -3.29 14.44
C TYR A 362 -8.73 -3.10 13.58
N PHE A 363 -8.89 -2.54 12.38
CA PHE A 363 -7.78 -1.93 11.65
C PHE A 363 -7.22 -0.78 12.49
N PHE A 364 -5.90 -0.73 12.64
CA PHE A 364 -5.16 0.28 13.37
C PHE A 364 -4.16 0.97 12.45
N ASN A 365 -4.31 2.27 12.22
CA ASN A 365 -3.41 3.02 11.35
C ASN A 365 -2.13 3.42 12.09
N GLN A 366 -1.18 2.50 12.13
CA GLN A 366 0.11 2.65 12.82
C GLN A 366 1.02 3.71 12.19
N GLY A 367 0.74 4.12 10.94
CA GLY A 367 1.43 5.20 10.28
C GLY A 367 1.08 6.58 10.86
N ILE A 368 -0.04 6.74 11.56
CA ILE A 368 -0.37 8.03 12.19
C ILE A 368 0.37 8.17 13.53
N TYR A 369 0.68 9.40 13.95
CA TYR A 369 1.31 9.63 15.26
C TYR A 369 0.33 9.27 16.38
N HIS A 370 0.65 8.26 17.18
CA HIS A 370 -0.28 7.61 18.08
C HIS A 370 0.33 7.19 19.41
N SER A 371 -0.53 6.99 20.41
CA SER A 371 -0.19 6.57 21.77
C SER A 371 -1.27 5.63 22.33
N ALA A 372 -0.94 4.83 23.33
CA ALA A 372 -1.87 3.93 24.01
C ALA A 372 -1.76 4.11 25.54
N PHE A 373 -2.89 4.07 26.23
CA PHE A 373 -2.98 4.28 27.67
C PHE A 373 -3.85 3.21 28.32
N ASN A 374 -3.48 2.79 29.53
CA ASN A 374 -4.32 2.06 30.46
C ASN A 374 -4.40 2.86 31.78
N LYS A 375 -5.37 3.76 31.91
CA LYS A 375 -5.63 4.48 33.17
C LYS A 375 -6.63 3.74 34.07
N GLY A 376 -6.78 2.44 33.84
CA GLY A 376 -7.68 1.58 34.58
C GLY A 376 -6.99 0.89 35.75
N LYS A 377 -7.76 0.10 36.49
CA LYS A 377 -7.26 -0.72 37.61
C LYS A 377 -6.97 -2.17 37.23
N THR A 378 -7.25 -2.54 35.97
CA THR A 378 -7.04 -3.89 35.45
C THR A 378 -6.11 -3.85 34.25
N GLU A 379 -5.47 -4.97 33.97
CA GLU A 379 -4.63 -5.14 32.78
C GLU A 379 -5.42 -4.95 31.48
N ARG A 380 -4.69 -4.63 30.43
CA ARG A 380 -5.17 -4.52 29.05
C ARG A 380 -4.34 -5.43 28.16
N ASP A 381 -4.99 -6.46 27.61
CA ASP A 381 -4.38 -7.45 26.72
C ASP A 381 -4.99 -7.31 25.32
N HIS A 382 -4.16 -7.10 24.30
CA HIS A 382 -4.58 -7.08 22.90
C HIS A 382 -3.75 -8.07 22.10
N LEU A 383 -4.40 -8.88 21.28
CA LEU A 383 -3.73 -9.60 20.20
C LEU A 383 -3.50 -8.63 19.05
N ILE A 384 -2.24 -8.45 18.67
CA ILE A 384 -1.83 -7.55 17.59
C ILE A 384 -1.16 -8.39 16.50
N LEU A 385 -1.64 -8.22 15.28
CA LEU A 385 -1.05 -8.86 14.11
C LEU A 385 -0.85 -7.83 12.99
N SER A 386 0.16 -8.08 12.17
CA SER A 386 0.44 -7.29 10.97
C SER A 386 0.25 -8.15 9.74
N VAL A 387 -0.38 -7.61 8.70
CA VAL A 387 -0.71 -8.32 7.45
C VAL A 387 -0.01 -7.63 6.29
N HIS A 388 0.59 -8.41 5.40
CA HIS A 388 1.16 -7.87 4.18
C HIS A 388 0.08 -7.59 3.14
N GLY A 389 0.12 -6.38 2.55
CA GLY A 389 -0.89 -5.91 1.59
C GLY A 389 -2.05 -5.19 2.26
N GLN A 390 -3.09 -4.88 1.49
CA GLN A 390 -4.28 -4.13 1.93
C GLN A 390 -5.60 -4.79 1.50
N ASP A 391 -5.57 -6.06 1.11
CA ASP A 391 -6.74 -6.79 0.60
C ASP A 391 -7.85 -6.95 1.65
N ASP A 392 -7.47 -6.94 2.92
CA ASP A 392 -8.38 -6.98 4.07
C ASP A 392 -9.09 -5.63 4.31
N ILE A 393 -8.55 -4.52 3.81
CA ILE A 393 -9.03 -3.16 4.07
C ILE A 393 -9.48 -2.41 2.81
N VAL A 394 -9.84 -3.12 1.74
CA VAL A 394 -10.23 -2.49 0.46
C VAL A 394 -11.45 -1.56 0.62
N ASP A 395 -12.38 -1.92 1.50
CA ASP A 395 -13.65 -1.22 1.70
C ASP A 395 -13.61 -0.11 2.76
N LEU A 396 -12.45 0.14 3.39
CA LEU A 396 -12.28 1.20 4.39
C LEU A 396 -12.25 2.61 3.81
#